data_AF-A0A419GW38-F1
#
_entry.id   AF-A0A419GW38-F1
#
_cell.length_a   1.000
_cell.length_b   1.000
_cell.length_c   1.000
_cell.angle_alpha   90.00
_cell.angle_beta   90.00
_cell.angle_gamma   90.00
#
_symmetry.space_group_name_H-M   'P 1'
#
loop_
_entity.id
_entity.type
_entity.pdbx_description
1 polymer ?
#
loop_
_entity_poly.entity_id
_entity_poly.type
_entity_poly.pdbx_seq_one_letter_code
_entity_poly.pdbx_strand_id
1 'polypeptide(L)' 'MDGLDTKTPVAQDSMYLALEDDTGYLKLFPPEGGWKPGKYKVEIHVGWEVSDVSLMGTMRFAVGQQEGQ' A
#
# COMPACT_ATOMS: atom_id res chain seq x y z
N MET A 1 -16.29 7.75 -15.29
CA MET A 1 -15.14 6.86 -15.01
C MET A 1 -15.41 6.22 -13.68
N ASP A 2 -15.74 4.95 -13.70
CA ASP A 2 -16.01 4.22 -12.46
C ASP A 2 -14.67 3.94 -11.77
N GLY A 3 -14.61 4.18 -10.46
CA GLY A 3 -13.42 3.87 -9.67
C GLY A 3 -13.13 2.37 -9.68
N LEU A 4 -11.87 2.00 -9.45
CA LEU A 4 -11.51 0.60 -9.21
C LEU A 4 -12.27 0.08 -7.98
N ASP A 5 -12.68 -1.19 -8.01
CA ASP A 5 -13.19 -1.84 -6.81
C ASP A 5 -12.12 -1.74 -5.72
N THR A 6 -12.52 -1.24 -4.55
CA THR A 6 -11.68 -1.09 -3.37
C THR A 6 -11.06 -2.39 -2.84
N LYS A 7 -11.54 -3.54 -3.31
CA LYS A 7 -10.98 -4.86 -3.04
C LYS A 7 -9.97 -5.33 -4.07
N THR A 8 -9.81 -4.61 -5.19
CA THR A 8 -8.83 -4.96 -6.21
C THR A 8 -7.44 -4.45 -5.80
N PRO A 9 -6.46 -5.32 -5.56
CA PRO A 9 -5.10 -4.89 -5.27
C PRO A 9 -4.49 -4.22 -6.51
N VAL A 10 -3.93 -3.03 -6.33
CA VAL A 10 -3.27 -2.26 -7.40
C VAL A 10 -1.76 -2.47 -7.43
N ALA A 11 -1.18 -2.91 -6.31
CA ALA A 11 0.22 -3.28 -6.14
C ALA A 11 0.34 -4.19 -4.91
N GLN A 12 1.34 -5.08 -4.91
CA GLN A 12 1.72 -5.90 -3.76
C GLN A 12 3.24 -5.91 -3.64
N ASP A 13 3.72 -5.82 -2.41
CA ASP A 13 5.15 -5.90 -2.08
C ASP A 13 5.34 -6.83 -0.86
N SER A 14 6.55 -7.33 -0.65
CA SER A 14 6.88 -8.24 0.45
C SER A 14 8.23 -7.86 1.05
N MET A 15 8.28 -7.71 2.38
CA MET A 15 9.49 -7.30 3.09
C MET A 15 9.66 -8.10 4.38
N TYR A 16 10.91 -8.41 4.74
CA TYR A 16 11.24 -9.00 6.04
C TYR A 16 11.52 -7.88 7.04
N LEU A 17 10.73 -7.81 8.12
CA LEU A 17 10.94 -6.88 9.23
C LEU A 17 11.68 -7.61 10.35
N ALA A 18 12.93 -7.22 10.62
CA ALA A 18 13.64 -7.63 11.82
C ALA A 18 13.23 -6.70 12.97
N LEU A 19 12.82 -7.28 14.10
CA LEU A 19 12.27 -6.55 15.26
C LEU A 19 13.34 -6.06 16.25
N GLU A 20 14.61 -6.38 16.00
CA GLU A 20 15.70 -6.12 16.95
C GLU A 20 16.23 -4.68 16.88
N ASP A 21 15.87 -3.95 15.82
CA ASP A 21 16.25 -2.56 15.61
C ASP A 21 14.95 -1.74 15.59
N ASP A 22 14.70 -0.93 16.61
CA ASP A 22 13.43 -0.23 16.91
C ASP A 22 12.93 0.76 15.82
N THR A 23 13.52 0.79 14.63
CA THR A 23 13.13 1.66 13.52
C THR A 23 13.20 0.95 12.18
N GLY A 24 12.06 0.74 11.54
CA GLY A 24 11.95 0.22 10.17
C GLY A 24 11.07 1.11 9.29
N TYR A 25 11.44 1.26 8.02
CA TYR A 25 10.64 2.00 7.03
C TYR A 25 10.07 1.06 5.99
N LEU A 26 8.77 1.15 5.72
CA LEU A 26 8.14 0.51 4.56
C LEU A 26 8.19 1.47 3.37
N LYS A 27 8.73 1.01 2.24
CA LYS A 27 8.70 1.76 0.98
C LYS A 27 7.68 1.11 0.06
N LEU A 28 6.80 1.92 -0.53
CA LEU A 28 5.83 1.48 -1.52
C LEU A 28 6.29 1.96 -2.89
N PHE A 29 6.48 1.02 -3.82
CA PHE A 29 6.82 1.34 -5.19
C PHE A 29 5.57 1.53 -6.04
N PRO A 30 5.57 2.47 -7.00
CA PRO A 30 4.47 2.61 -7.93
C PRO A 30 4.27 1.33 -8.75
N PRO A 31 3.01 0.94 -9.05
CA PRO A 31 2.73 -0.12 -10.01
C PRO A 31 3.13 0.30 -11.43
N GLU A 32 3.08 -0.65 -12.37
CA GLU A 32 3.32 -0.37 -13.78
C GLU A 32 2.37 0.75 -14.28
N GLY A 33 2.94 1.80 -14.89
CA GLY A 33 2.20 3.00 -15.29
C GLY A 33 2.03 4.07 -14.21
N GLY A 34 2.61 3.87 -13.03
CA GLY A 34 2.64 4.87 -11.96
C GLY A 34 1.38 4.91 -11.10
N TRP A 35 1.42 5.72 -10.05
CA TRP A 35 0.24 6.01 -9.25
C TRP A 35 -0.70 6.95 -10.02
N LYS A 36 -1.94 6.52 -10.23
CA LYS A 36 -2.99 7.41 -10.73
C LYS A 36 -3.41 8.40 -9.64
N PRO A 37 -3.78 9.65 -9.95
CA PRO A 37 -4.38 10.54 -8.95
C PRO A 37 -5.60 9.87 -8.30
N GLY A 38 -5.70 9.93 -6.97
CA GLY A 38 -6.75 9.23 -6.25
C GLY A 38 -6.44 8.93 -4.79
N LYS A 39 -7.39 8.29 -4.11
CA LYS A 39 -7.28 7.83 -2.72
C LYS A 39 -6.91 6.36 -2.69
N TYR A 40 -5.94 6.02 -1.85
CA TYR A 40 -5.40 4.68 -1.73
C TYR A 40 -5.51 4.16 -0.29
N LYS A 41 -5.68 2.85 -0.17
CA LYS A 41 -5.63 2.10 1.09
C LYS A 41 -4.46 1.14 1.01
N VAL A 42 -3.67 1.09 2.06
CA VAL A 42 -2.61 0.11 2.27
C VAL A 42 -3.04 -0.77 3.43
N GLU A 43 -3.03 -2.08 3.21
CA GLU A 43 -3.23 -3.08 4.27
C GLU A 43 -1.88 -3.73 4.56
N ILE A 44 -1.51 -3.76 5.84
CA ILE A 44 -0.24 -4.34 6.30
C ILE A 44 -0.58 -5.67 6.96
N HIS A 45 -0.16 -6.75 6.31
CA HIS A 45 -0.32 -8.11 6.81
C HIS A 45 1.02 -8.65 7.32
N VAL A 46 1.02 -9.31 8.48
CA VAL A 46 2.22 -9.94 9.06
C VAL A 46 1.97 -11.42 9.26
N GLY A 47 2.95 -12.23 8.87
CA GLY A 47 2.87 -13.69 8.90
C GLY A 47 2.97 -14.27 7.49
N TRP A 48 2.44 -15.48 7.32
CA TRP A 48 2.67 -16.29 6.12
C TRP A 48 1.62 -16.13 5.01
N GLU A 49 0.42 -15.66 5.36
CA GLU A 49 -0.71 -15.57 4.43
C GLU A 49 -1.48 -14.27 4.63
N VAL A 50 -1.99 -13.70 3.53
CA VAL A 50 -2.91 -12.55 3.55
C VAL A 50 -4.29 -13.05 3.97
N SER A 51 -4.73 -12.64 5.15
CA SER A 51 -6.05 -12.97 5.71
C SER A 51 -6.49 -11.87 6.68
N ASP A 52 -7.75 -11.93 7.11
CA ASP A 52 -8.26 -11.02 8.15
C ASP A 52 -7.49 -11.17 9.47
N VAL A 53 -6.98 -12.37 9.77
CA VAL A 53 -6.23 -12.66 11.00
C VAL A 53 -4.81 -12.08 10.96
N SER A 54 -4.21 -11.97 9.77
CA SER A 54 -2.86 -11.40 9.61
C SER A 54 -2.84 -9.88 9.49
N LEU A 55 -4.00 -9.22 9.42
CA LEU A 55 -4.09 -7.77 9.29
C LEU A 55 -3.61 -7.07 10.58
N MET A 56 -2.48 -6.38 10.48
CA MET A 56 -1.91 -5.61 11.59
C MET A 56 -2.33 -4.14 11.57
N GLY A 57 -2.60 -3.59 10.39
CA GLY A 57 -2.96 -2.18 10.30
C GLY A 57 -3.39 -1.74 8.91
N THR A 58 -4.01 -0.56 8.87
CA THR A 58 -4.39 0.11 7.61
C THR A 58 -3.84 1.53 7.59
N MET A 59 -3.30 1.93 6.44
CA MET A 59 -2.88 3.30 6.17
C MET A 59 -3.64 3.83 4.95
N ARG A 60 -3.92 5.13 4.93
CA ARG A 60 -4.55 5.81 3.78
C ARG A 60 -3.66 6.94 3.32
N PHE A 61 -3.51 7.08 2.02
CA PHE A 61 -2.83 8.21 1.39
C PHE A 61 -3.56 8.65 0.12
N ALA A 62 -3.23 9.83 -0.37
CA ALA A 62 -3.77 10.34 -1.62
C ALA A 62 -2.64 10.80 -2.53
N VAL A 63 -2.79 10.52 -3.82
CA VAL A 63 -1.91 11.03 -4.87
C VAL A 63 -2.66 12.17 -5.54
N GLY A 64 -2.11 13.38 -5.43
CA GLY A 64 -2.64 14.55 -6.11
C GLY A 64 -2.36 14.51 -7.60
N GLN A 65 -3.14 15.28 -8.37
CA GLN A 65 -2.82 15.56 -9.75
C GLN A 65 -1.78 16.69 -9.75
N GLN A 66 -0.61 16.47 -10.36
CA GLN A 66 0.31 17.59 -10.58
C GLN A 66 -0.31 18.47 -11.66
N GLU A 67 -0.79 19.65 -11.27
CA GLU A 67 -1.11 20.72 -12.22
C GLU A 67 0.21 21.30 -12.71
N GLY A 68 0.38 21.38 -14.04
CA GLY A 68 1.58 21.93 -14.66
C GLY A 68 1.78 23.38 -14.21
N GLN A 69 2.98 23.68 -13.71
CA GLN A 69 3.44 25.06 -13.47
C GLN A 69 3.74 25.77 -14.78
#